data_AF-A0A7Y0H6Z0-F1
#
_entry.id   AF-A0A7Y0H6Z0-F1
#
_cell.length_a   1.000
_cell.length_b   1.000
_cell.length_c   1.000
_cell.angle_alpha   90.00
_cell.angle_beta   90.00
_cell.angle_gamma   90.00
#
_symmetry.space_group_name_H-M   'P 1'
#
loop_
_entity.id
_entity.type
_entity.pdbx_description
1 polymer ?
#
loop_
_entity_poly.entity_id
_entity_poly.type
_entity_poly.pdbx_seq_one_letter_code
_entity_poly.pdbx_strand_id
1 'polypeptide(L)'
;MQDRTTHPGEGPASPPPAVTLKERQALSRRLLLGTLGVTAAGGALTMVSYQQDAQAATTPKAATATATPAATGAKHAWCMVIDLRLCDGCKGCTVACQDRHQLRPEQTWIRVSEMKDAAGGTFNMPQPCMMCEDPPCMYICP
;
A
#
# COMPACT_ATOMS: atom_id res chain seq x y z
N MET A 1 26.18 -3.28 20.13
CA MET A 1 24.87 -3.33 20.82
C MET A 1 24.40 -1.89 20.96
N GLN A 2 23.59 -1.42 20.03
CA GLN A 2 23.06 -0.05 20.06
C GLN A 2 21.54 -0.12 20.22
N ASP A 3 21.07 0.79 21.07
CA ASP A 3 19.75 0.85 21.67
C ASP A 3 18.63 0.83 20.64
N ARG A 4 17.75 -0.17 20.81
CA ARG A 4 16.52 -0.33 20.04
C ARG A 4 15.52 0.68 20.60
N THR A 5 15.48 1.88 20.03
CA THR A 5 14.43 2.86 20.34
C THR A 5 13.07 2.24 20.03
N THR A 6 12.37 1.89 21.09
CA THR A 6 11.00 1.40 21.08
C THR A 6 10.10 2.51 20.54
N HIS A 7 9.60 2.36 19.31
CA HIS A 7 8.42 3.11 18.88
C HIS A 7 7.25 2.72 19.79
N PRO A 8 6.59 3.67 20.46
CA PRO A 8 5.42 3.38 21.28
C PRO A 8 4.25 3.00 20.36
N GLY A 9 3.91 1.71 20.40
CA GLY A 9 2.56 1.15 20.20
C GLY A 9 1.71 1.72 19.08
N GLU A 10 1.87 1.18 17.88
CA GLU A 10 0.75 1.07 16.94
C GLU A 10 0.52 -0.44 16.73
N GLY A 11 -0.57 -0.94 17.32
CA GLY A 11 -0.95 -2.35 17.21
C GLY A 11 -1.20 -2.75 15.75
N PRO A 12 -1.21 -4.06 15.43
CA PRO A 12 -1.44 -4.50 14.07
C PRO A 12 -2.80 -3.99 13.59
N ALA A 13 -2.79 -3.24 12.49
CA ALA A 13 -3.99 -2.79 11.80
C ALA A 13 -4.93 -4.00 11.59
N SER A 14 -6.12 -3.94 12.18
CA SER A 14 -7.14 -4.98 12.04
C SER A 14 -7.42 -5.23 10.55
N PRO A 15 -7.62 -6.49 10.13
CA PRO A 15 -7.96 -6.78 8.75
C PRO A 15 -9.26 -6.06 8.38
N PRO A 16 -9.36 -5.45 7.18
CA PRO A 16 -10.58 -4.79 6.76
C PRO A 16 -11.74 -5.81 6.71
N PRO A 17 -12.97 -5.39 7.06
CA PRO A 17 -14.11 -6.30 7.03
C PRO A 17 -14.33 -6.84 5.62
N ALA A 18 -14.61 -8.13 5.52
CA ALA A 18 -14.88 -8.81 4.25
C ALA A 18 -15.98 -8.08 3.48
N VAL A 19 -15.63 -7.56 2.29
CA VAL A 19 -16.57 -6.91 1.39
C VAL A 19 -17.41 -8.00 0.75
N THR A 20 -18.63 -8.20 1.22
CA THR A 20 -19.61 -9.05 0.56
C THR A 20 -20.11 -8.35 -0.71
N LEU A 21 -19.63 -8.79 -1.88
CA LEU A 21 -20.19 -8.32 -3.14
C LEU A 21 -21.58 -8.95 -3.31
N LYS A 22 -22.62 -8.15 -3.02
CA LYS A 22 -24.01 -8.55 -3.21
C LYS A 22 -24.32 -8.68 -4.71
N GLU A 23 -24.75 -9.86 -5.14
CA GLU A 23 -25.15 -10.18 -6.51
C GLU A 23 -26.14 -9.16 -7.07
N ARG A 24 -25.88 -8.74 -8.31
CA ARG A 24 -26.66 -7.76 -9.07
C ARG A 24 -28.02 -8.34 -9.46
N GLN A 25 -29.04 -8.13 -8.63
CA GLN A 25 -30.42 -8.40 -9.01
C GLN A 25 -30.86 -7.38 -10.07
N ALA A 26 -31.32 -7.90 -11.21
CA ALA A 26 -31.69 -7.15 -12.41
C ALA A 26 -32.67 -6.00 -12.11
N LEU A 27 -32.20 -4.76 -12.26
CA LEU A 27 -32.95 -3.53 -12.04
C LEU A 27 -34.02 -3.33 -13.13
N SER A 28 -35.28 -3.47 -12.75
CA SER A 28 -36.44 -3.11 -13.59
C SER A 28 -36.61 -1.59 -13.65
N ARG A 29 -36.89 -1.09 -14.86
CA ARG A 29 -36.99 0.34 -15.24
C ARG A 29 -37.97 1.17 -14.38
N ARG A 30 -38.88 0.50 -13.66
CA ARG A 30 -39.90 1.15 -12.81
C ARG A 30 -39.35 1.64 -11.47
N LEU A 31 -38.23 1.09 -10.98
CA LEU A 31 -37.62 1.55 -9.72
C LEU A 31 -36.73 2.79 -9.91
N LEU A 32 -36.23 3.04 -11.13
CA LEU A 32 -35.37 4.18 -11.46
C LEU A 32 -36.08 5.54 -11.35
N LEU A 33 -37.41 5.59 -11.44
CA LEU A 33 -38.18 6.83 -11.33
C LEU A 33 -38.64 7.14 -9.89
N GLY A 34 -38.47 6.22 -8.93
CA GLY A 34 -38.98 6.36 -7.57
C GLY A 34 -37.97 6.89 -6.53
N THR A 35 -36.67 6.82 -6.79
CA THR A 35 -35.64 7.06 -5.74
C THR A 35 -34.78 8.31 -5.93
N LEU A 36 -35.12 9.19 -6.88
CA LEU A 36 -34.39 10.45 -7.09
C LEU A 36 -34.53 11.48 -5.94
N GLY A 37 -35.31 11.19 -4.89
CA GLY A 37 -35.61 12.14 -3.82
C GLY A 37 -34.83 12.01 -2.50
N VAL A 38 -34.11 10.92 -2.19
CA VAL A 38 -33.72 10.65 -0.78
C VAL A 38 -32.25 10.26 -0.51
N THR A 39 -31.36 9.99 -1.48
CA THR A 39 -30.02 9.43 -1.15
C THR A 39 -28.82 10.26 -1.60
N ALA A 40 -28.81 11.57 -1.36
CA ALA A 40 -27.66 12.43 -1.70
C ALA A 40 -26.62 12.61 -0.57
N ALA A 41 -26.87 12.17 0.68
CA ALA A 41 -26.00 12.50 1.81
C ALA A 41 -25.12 11.34 2.36
N GLY A 42 -25.29 10.10 1.90
CA GLY A 42 -24.69 8.92 2.59
C GLY A 42 -23.41 8.33 1.99
N GLY A 43 -23.07 8.64 0.74
CA GLY A 43 -22.06 7.87 -0.02
C GLY A 43 -20.61 8.37 0.04
N ALA A 44 -20.36 9.57 0.56
CA ALA A 44 -19.04 10.22 0.44
C ALA A 44 -18.03 9.85 1.54
N LEU A 45 -18.46 9.17 2.62
CA LEU A 45 -17.63 9.03 3.82
C LEU A 45 -16.59 7.90 3.78
N THR A 46 -16.73 6.90 2.89
CA THR A 46 -15.83 5.71 2.91
C THR A 46 -14.56 5.85 2.07
N MET A 47 -14.45 6.87 1.21
CA MET A 47 -13.28 7.10 0.35
C MET A 47 -12.22 8.05 0.96
N VAL A 48 -12.51 8.65 2.13
CA VAL A 48 -11.64 9.65 2.77
C VAL A 48 -10.39 9.04 3.41
N SER A 49 -10.44 7.79 3.87
CA SER A 49 -9.34 7.19 4.62
C SER A 49 -8.05 7.01 3.80
N TYR A 50 -8.15 6.52 2.57
CA TYR A 50 -6.96 6.28 1.74
C TYR A 50 -6.24 7.56 1.33
N GLN A 51 -7.00 8.63 1.02
CA GLN A 51 -6.37 9.90 0.65
C GLN A 51 -5.58 10.46 1.82
N GLN A 52 -6.06 10.29 3.05
CA GLN A 52 -5.37 10.79 4.23
C GLN A 52 -4.03 10.07 4.47
N ASP A 53 -3.98 8.75 4.26
CA ASP A 53 -2.73 7.98 4.35
C ASP A 53 -1.75 8.35 3.23
N ALA A 54 -2.25 8.56 2.01
CA ALA A 54 -1.43 9.02 0.89
C ALA A 54 -0.87 10.43 1.11
N GLN A 55 -1.63 11.33 1.72
CA GLN A 55 -1.18 12.68 2.08
C GLN A 55 -0.18 12.66 3.24
N ALA A 56 -0.31 11.75 4.21
CA ALA A 56 0.65 11.58 5.28
C ALA A 56 2.03 11.12 4.75
N ALA A 57 2.05 10.30 3.70
CA ALA A 57 3.29 9.88 3.04
C ALA A 57 3.98 11.00 2.25
N THR A 58 3.23 11.99 1.76
CA THR A 58 3.77 13.10 0.96
C THR A 58 4.01 14.39 1.75
N THR A 59 3.39 14.53 2.92
CA THR A 59 3.58 15.70 3.78
C THR A 59 4.95 15.62 4.44
N PRO A 60 5.87 16.57 4.18
CA PRO A 60 7.15 16.59 4.88
C PRO A 60 6.89 16.81 6.36
N LYS A 61 7.16 15.78 7.17
CA LYS A 61 7.19 15.91 8.64
C LYS A 61 8.30 16.91 8.95
N ALA A 62 7.96 18.02 9.62
CA ALA A 62 8.96 18.92 10.17
C ALA A 62 9.82 18.11 11.17
N ALA A 63 10.95 17.62 10.68
CA ALA A 63 11.85 16.79 11.44
C ALA A 63 12.65 17.71 12.37
N THR A 64 12.35 17.68 13.67
CA THR A 64 13.34 18.04 14.68
C THR A 64 14.35 16.91 14.72
N ALA A 65 15.31 16.93 13.80
CA ALA A 65 16.35 15.92 13.70
C ALA A 65 17.72 16.58 13.78
N THR A 66 18.47 16.23 14.83
CA THR A 66 19.93 16.13 14.74
C THR A 66 20.22 14.97 13.79
N ALA A 67 20.12 15.21 12.49
CA ALA A 67 20.45 14.27 11.44
C ALA A 67 21.67 14.79 10.68
N THR A 68 22.61 13.89 10.42
CA THR A 68 23.60 13.98 9.35
C THR A 68 22.97 14.66 8.12
N PRO A 69 23.65 15.63 7.48
CA PRO A 69 23.02 16.41 6.42
C PRO A 69 22.53 15.48 5.32
N ALA A 70 21.20 15.42 5.16
CA ALA A 70 20.54 14.88 3.99
C ALA A 70 21.23 15.46 2.74
N ALA A 71 21.48 14.60 1.75
CA ALA A 71 22.09 14.98 0.49
C ALA A 71 21.42 16.24 -0.05
N THR A 72 22.14 17.36 0.04
CA THR A 72 21.62 18.69 -0.22
C THR A 72 21.50 18.86 -1.74
N GLY A 73 20.40 18.38 -2.34
CA GLY A 73 20.20 18.52 -3.79
C GLY A 73 19.10 17.72 -4.49
N ALA A 74 18.41 16.78 -3.82
CA ALA A 74 17.35 16.03 -4.49
C ALA A 74 16.08 16.89 -4.67
N LYS A 75 15.65 17.11 -5.93
CA LYS A 75 14.44 17.89 -6.26
C LYS A 75 13.14 17.15 -5.90
N HIS A 76 13.20 15.84 -5.71
CA HIS A 76 12.05 14.97 -5.49
C HIS A 76 12.36 13.89 -4.46
N ALA A 77 11.36 13.51 -3.66
CA ALA A 77 11.34 12.32 -2.83
C ALA A 77 10.30 11.36 -3.41
N TRP A 78 10.75 10.17 -3.83
CA TRP A 78 9.89 9.17 -4.48
C TRP A 78 9.43 8.13 -3.47
N CYS A 79 8.13 7.80 -3.50
CA CYS A 79 7.55 6.70 -2.73
C CYS A 79 6.61 5.87 -3.60
N MET A 80 6.46 4.59 -3.25
CA MET A 80 5.51 3.68 -3.87
C MET A 80 4.61 3.07 -2.80
N VAL A 81 3.30 3.17 -3.00
CA VAL A 81 2.28 2.59 -2.11
C VAL A 81 1.51 1.53 -2.90
N ILE A 82 1.40 0.33 -2.34
CA ILE A 82 0.69 -0.80 -2.94
C ILE A 82 -0.51 -1.12 -2.04
N ASP A 83 -1.73 -1.00 -2.57
CA ASP A 83 -2.96 -1.36 -1.83
C ASP A 83 -3.15 -2.88 -1.84
N LEU A 84 -2.87 -3.51 -0.70
CA LEU A 84 -2.98 -4.97 -0.53
C LEU A 84 -4.42 -5.48 -0.59
N ARG A 85 -5.42 -4.62 -0.36
CA ARG A 85 -6.84 -5.00 -0.42
C ARG A 85 -7.30 -5.33 -1.84
N LEU A 86 -6.59 -4.79 -2.84
CA LEU A 86 -6.85 -5.00 -4.25
C LEU A 86 -5.91 -6.04 -4.88
N CYS A 87 -4.93 -6.55 -4.13
CA CYS A 87 -3.98 -7.52 -4.65
C CYS A 87 -4.59 -8.93 -4.66
N ASP A 88 -4.99 -9.38 -5.84
CA ASP A 88 -5.55 -10.71 -6.10
C ASP A 88 -4.49 -11.80 -6.31
N GLY A 89 -3.21 -11.44 -6.29
CA GLY A 89 -2.11 -12.39 -6.51
C GLY A 89 -1.85 -12.75 -7.97
N CYS A 90 -2.37 -11.99 -8.95
CA CYS A 90 -2.23 -12.29 -10.38
C CYS A 90 -0.79 -12.29 -10.93
N LYS A 91 0.19 -11.75 -10.19
CA LYS A 91 1.60 -11.62 -10.58
C LYS A 91 1.85 -10.78 -11.85
N GLY A 92 0.87 -9.97 -12.28
CA GLY A 92 1.06 -9.04 -13.40
C GLY A 92 2.20 -8.04 -13.17
N CYS A 93 2.39 -7.59 -11.92
CA CYS A 93 3.51 -6.73 -11.54
C CYS A 93 4.88 -7.43 -11.68
N THR A 94 4.97 -8.73 -11.40
CA THR A 94 6.18 -9.52 -11.62
C THR A 94 6.53 -9.62 -13.09
N VAL A 95 5.57 -9.97 -13.94
CA VAL A 95 5.78 -10.07 -15.40
C VAL A 95 6.18 -8.72 -15.98
N ALA A 96 5.50 -7.63 -15.62
CA ALA A 96 5.81 -6.29 -16.09
C ALA A 96 7.22 -5.83 -15.68
N CYS A 97 7.65 -6.13 -14.44
CA CYS A 97 9.00 -5.82 -13.98
C CYS A 97 10.06 -6.62 -14.75
N GLN A 98 9.80 -7.91 -14.97
CA GLN A 98 10.69 -8.80 -15.73
C GLN A 98 10.91 -8.28 -17.16
N ASP A 99 9.81 -7.92 -17.85
CA ASP A 99 9.83 -7.41 -19.23
C ASP A 99 10.52 -6.06 -19.31
N ARG A 100 10.15 -5.11 -18.43
CA ARG A 100 10.71 -3.75 -18.43
C ARG A 100 12.22 -3.71 -18.22
N HIS A 101 12.73 -4.63 -17.41
CA HIS A 101 14.15 -4.71 -17.05
C HIS A 101 14.91 -5.84 -17.75
N GLN A 102 14.25 -6.61 -18.62
CA GLN A 102 14.84 -7.71 -19.39
C GLN A 102 15.58 -8.71 -18.49
N LEU A 103 14.99 -9.00 -17.33
CA LEU A 103 15.59 -9.88 -16.34
C LEU A 103 15.61 -11.31 -16.85
N ARG A 104 16.69 -12.05 -16.52
CA ARG A 104 16.78 -13.48 -16.85
C ARG A 104 15.72 -14.28 -16.07
N PRO A 105 15.20 -15.40 -16.60
CA PRO A 105 14.07 -16.12 -16.00
C PRO A 105 14.25 -16.51 -14.52
N GLU A 106 15.48 -16.76 -14.09
CA GLU A 106 15.82 -17.10 -12.70
C GLU A 106 15.92 -15.88 -11.77
N GLN A 107 15.95 -14.67 -12.31
CA GLN A 107 16.00 -13.42 -11.56
C GLN A 107 14.61 -12.85 -11.40
N THR A 108 14.29 -12.32 -10.23
CA THR A 108 13.02 -11.65 -9.96
C THR A 108 13.23 -10.55 -8.94
N TRP A 109 12.84 -9.32 -9.29
CA TRP A 109 12.97 -8.16 -8.41
C TRP A 109 11.72 -7.86 -7.58
N ILE A 110 10.55 -8.26 -8.06
CA ILE A 110 9.28 -8.17 -7.33
C ILE A 110 8.60 -9.54 -7.27
N ARG A 111 8.47 -10.07 -6.07
CA ARG A 111 7.83 -11.38 -5.81
C ARG A 111 6.48 -11.16 -5.16
N VAL A 112 5.48 -11.95 -5.53
CA VAL A 112 4.17 -11.93 -4.87
C VAL A 112 4.02 -13.24 -4.10
N SER A 113 3.96 -13.11 -2.78
CA SER A 113 3.86 -14.23 -1.85
C SER A 113 2.53 -14.16 -1.10
N GLU A 114 1.88 -15.30 -0.88
CA GLU A 114 0.76 -15.37 0.05
C GLU A 114 1.29 -15.31 1.49
N MET A 115 0.74 -14.40 2.29
CA MET A 115 1.12 -14.16 3.67
C MET A 115 -0.08 -14.47 4.57
N LYS A 116 0.21 -14.90 5.81
CA LYS A 116 -0.79 -15.09 6.86
C LYS A 116 -0.77 -13.90 7.81
N ASP A 117 -1.94 -13.39 8.15
CA ASP A 117 -2.09 -12.40 9.21
C ASP A 117 -2.12 -13.06 10.60
N ALA A 118 -2.11 -12.24 11.65
CA ALA A 118 -2.16 -12.72 13.03
C ALA A 118 -3.52 -13.34 13.42
N ALA A 119 -4.59 -13.04 12.69
CA ALA A 119 -5.92 -13.58 12.89
C ALA A 119 -6.16 -14.90 12.12
N GLY A 120 -5.17 -15.35 11.32
CA GLY A 120 -5.25 -16.56 10.51
C GLY A 120 -5.83 -16.34 9.10
N GLY A 121 -6.13 -15.10 8.71
CA GLY A 121 -6.47 -14.73 7.34
C GLY A 121 -5.24 -14.76 6.42
N THR A 122 -5.49 -14.80 5.11
CA THR A 122 -4.45 -14.81 4.08
C THR A 122 -4.59 -13.59 3.17
N PHE A 123 -3.47 -13.00 2.75
CA PHE A 123 -3.43 -11.92 1.77
C PHE A 123 -2.20 -12.04 0.87
N ASN A 124 -2.24 -11.43 -0.32
CA ASN A 124 -1.11 -11.40 -1.23
C ASN A 124 -0.21 -10.20 -0.93
N MET A 125 1.08 -10.44 -0.76
CA MET A 125 2.08 -9.41 -0.51
C MET A 125 3.07 -9.33 -1.67
N PRO A 126 2.99 -8.28 -2.51
CA PRO A 126 4.08 -7.93 -3.41
C PRO A 126 5.26 -7.37 -2.62
N GLN A 127 6.43 -7.97 -2.80
CA GLN A 127 7.66 -7.65 -2.10
C GLN A 127 8.72 -7.16 -3.11
N PRO A 128 8.72 -5.86 -3.46
CA PRO A 128 9.83 -5.21 -4.17
C PRO A 128 10.94 -4.80 -3.20
N CYS A 129 12.03 -4.24 -3.73
CA CYS A 129 12.95 -3.45 -2.92
C CYS A 129 12.22 -2.22 -2.36
N MET A 130 12.28 -2.01 -1.04
CA MET A 130 11.56 -0.92 -0.36
C MET A 130 12.26 0.43 -0.46
N MET A 131 13.46 0.49 -1.05
CA MET A 131 14.27 1.72 -1.18
C MET A 131 14.41 2.46 0.15
N CYS A 132 14.84 1.75 1.19
CA CYS A 132 14.99 2.28 2.55
C CYS A 132 15.89 3.53 2.56
N GLU A 133 15.52 4.52 3.36
CA GLU A 133 16.33 5.74 3.55
C GLU A 133 17.65 5.45 4.29
N ASP A 134 17.63 4.48 5.21
CA ASP A 134 18.80 3.89 5.84
C ASP A 134 18.97 2.42 5.36
N PRO A 135 19.56 2.19 4.17
CA PRO A 135 19.60 0.88 3.54
C PRO A 135 20.75 0.01 4.11
N PRO A 136 20.45 -1.08 4.86
CA PRO A 136 21.51 -1.93 5.43
C PRO A 136 22.35 -2.63 4.35
N CYS A 137 21.79 -2.83 3.16
CA CYS A 137 22.50 -3.41 2.02
C CYS A 137 23.63 -2.53 1.49
N MET A 138 23.62 -1.21 1.74
CA MET A 138 24.69 -0.31 1.29
C MET A 138 25.93 -0.37 2.19
N TYR A 139 25.76 -0.73 3.47
CA TYR A 139 26.89 -0.81 4.42
C TYR A 139 27.83 -1.99 4.16
N ILE A 140 27.40 -2.97 3.37
CA ILE A 140 28.16 -4.19 3.08
C ILE A 140 28.65 -4.25 1.63
N CYS A 141 28.38 -3.22 0.82
CA CYS A 141 28.93 -3.12 -0.53
C CYS A 141 30.42 -2.73 -0.43
N PRO A 142 31.37 -3.62 -0.82
CA PRO A 142 32.80 -3.32 -0.74
C PRO A 142 33.24 -2.22 -1.71
#